data_AF-A0A0D6PFG8-F1
#
_entry.id   AF-A0A0D6PFG8-F1
#
_cell.length_a   1.000
_cell.length_b   1.000
_cell.length_c   1.000
_cell.angle_alpha   90.00
_cell.angle_beta   90.00
_cell.angle_gamma   90.00
#
_symmetry.space_group_name_H-M   'P 1'
#
loop_
_entity.id
_entity.type
_entity.pdbx_description
1 polymer ?
#
loop_
_entity_poly.entity_id
_entity_poly.type
_entity_poly.pdbx_seq_one_letter_code
_entity_poly.pdbx_strand_id
1 'polypeptide(L)' 'MKNKMRDNHTTEITDLEQLELSVRARNSLTMDGILSVEQVRILGHRGLLKLPTLGRKAANEVWAAVQGIVIDGDITAND' A
#
# COMPACT_ATOMS: atom_id res chain seq x y z
N MET A 1 -3.87 -34.45 -22.97
CA MET A 1 -2.69 -33.56 -23.01
C MET A 1 -3.15 -32.12 -23.18
N LYS A 2 -2.96 -31.26 -22.17
CA LYS A 2 -2.90 -29.80 -22.31
C LYS A 2 -1.84 -29.34 -21.31
N ASN A 3 -0.67 -28.96 -21.81
CA ASN A 3 0.45 -28.47 -21.01
C ASN A 3 0.73 -27.01 -21.44
N LYS A 4 1.23 -26.20 -20.50
CA LYS A 4 1.48 -24.73 -20.55
C LYS A 4 0.23 -23.91 -20.26
N MET A 5 0.24 -22.97 -19.32
CA MET A 5 1.20 -21.87 -19.17
C MET A 5 1.57 -21.61 -17.71
N ARG A 6 2.73 -20.99 -17.51
CA ARG A 6 3.30 -20.64 -16.20
C ARG A 6 2.63 -19.33 -15.77
N ASP A 7 1.82 -19.37 -14.74
CA ASP A 7 1.35 -18.14 -14.11
C ASP A 7 2.40 -17.78 -13.06
N ASN A 8 3.26 -16.82 -13.42
CA ASN A 8 4.22 -16.23 -12.49
C ASN A 8 3.42 -15.68 -11.30
N HIS A 9 3.49 -16.34 -10.15
CA HIS A 9 2.80 -15.92 -8.94
C HIS A 9 3.54 -14.70 -8.37
N THR A 10 3.34 -13.54 -9.00
CA THR A 10 3.60 -12.26 -8.34
C THR A 10 2.61 -12.21 -7.18
N THR A 11 3.11 -12.39 -5.97
CA THR A 11 2.30 -12.26 -4.75
C THR A 11 1.86 -10.80 -4.67
N GLU A 12 0.70 -10.49 -5.24
CA GLU A 12 0.06 -9.21 -5.04
C GLU A 12 -0.23 -9.11 -3.55
N ILE A 13 0.49 -8.25 -2.84
CA ILE A 13 0.17 -7.92 -1.45
C ILE A 13 -1.13 -7.12 -1.51
N THR A 14 -2.26 -7.82 -1.44
CA THR A 14 -3.59 -7.20 -1.46
C THR A 14 -3.97 -6.67 -0.08
N ASP A 15 -3.45 -7.32 0.97
CA ASP A 15 -3.80 -7.06 2.36
C ASP A 15 -2.75 -6.16 3.04
N LEU A 16 -3.23 -5.15 3.77
CA LEU A 16 -2.41 -4.31 4.63
C LEU A 16 -1.74 -5.13 5.74
N GLU A 17 -2.26 -6.31 6.06
CA GLU A 17 -1.69 -7.16 7.08
C GLU A 17 -0.27 -7.65 6.76
N GLN A 18 0.01 -7.84 5.46
CA GLN A 18 1.32 -8.29 4.99
C GLN A 18 2.34 -7.13 4.88
N LEU A 19 1.89 -5.89 5.02
CA LEU A 19 2.79 -4.74 5.14
C LEU A 19 3.31 -4.64 6.58
N GLU A 20 4.63 -4.47 6.71
CA GLU A 20 5.30 -4.17 7.98
C GLU A 20 5.05 -2.72 8.41
N LEU A 21 3.78 -2.39 8.67
CA LEU A 21 3.35 -1.10 9.20
C LEU A 21 3.44 -1.08 10.72
N SER A 22 3.77 0.07 11.27
CA SER A 22 3.61 0.35 12.69
C SER A 22 2.16 0.16 13.11
N VAL A 23 1.96 -0.25 14.37
CA VAL A 23 0.62 -0.43 14.95
C VAL A 23 -0.23 0.84 14.80
N ARG A 24 0.39 2.01 14.94
CA ARG A 24 -0.29 3.29 14.76
C ARG A 24 -0.80 3.48 13.32
N ALA A 25 0.06 3.25 12.33
CA ALA A 25 -0.32 3.36 10.93
C ALA A 25 -1.48 2.41 10.60
N ARG A 26 -1.40 1.16 11.06
CA ARG A 26 -2.45 0.15 10.88
C ARG A 26 -3.77 0.57 11.54
N ASN A 27 -3.73 0.97 12.81
CA ASN A 27 -4.93 1.39 13.54
C ASN A 27 -5.59 2.61 12.91
N SER A 28 -4.81 3.59 12.46
CA SER A 28 -5.33 4.77 11.76
C SER A 28 -6.04 4.38 10.46
N LEU A 29 -5.43 3.52 9.63
CA LEU A 29 -6.06 3.03 8.40
C LEU A 29 -7.37 2.29 8.69
N THR A 30 -7.38 1.38 9.66
CA THR A 30 -8.59 0.66 10.07
C THR A 30 -9.69 1.59 10.59
N MET A 31 -9.33 2.60 11.40
CA MET A 31 -10.29 3.61 11.89
C MET A 31 -10.91 4.42 10.75
N ASP A 32 -10.14 4.72 9.71
CA ASP A 32 -10.61 5.44 8.52
C ASP A 32 -11.24 4.49 7.47
N GLY A 33 -11.43 3.20 7.79
CA GLY A 33 -12.08 2.21 6.92
C GLY A 33 -11.23 1.74 5.73
N ILE A 34 -9.92 1.97 5.79
CA ILE A 34 -8.96 1.57 4.76
C ILE A 34 -8.37 0.21 5.16
N LEU A 35 -8.74 -0.82 4.41
CA LEU A 35 -8.45 -2.23 4.73
C LEU A 35 -7.57 -2.92 3.69
N SER A 36 -7.29 -2.26 2.55
CA SER A 36 -6.52 -2.86 1.45
C SER A 36 -5.48 -1.90 0.89
N VAL A 37 -4.44 -2.48 0.28
CA VAL A 37 -3.39 -1.72 -0.42
C VAL A 37 -3.98 -0.92 -1.59
N GLU A 38 -4.96 -1.48 -2.29
CA GLU A 38 -5.60 -0.81 -3.43
C GLU A 38 -6.33 0.47 -3.01
N GLN A 39 -7.04 0.45 -1.88
CA GLN A 39 -7.67 1.66 -1.33
C GLN A 39 -6.64 2.74 -1.01
N VAL A 40 -5.47 2.35 -0.49
CA VAL A 40 -4.36 3.28 -0.23
C VAL A 40 -3.83 3.88 -1.54
N ARG A 41 -3.70 3.09 -2.60
CA ARG A 41 -3.26 3.55 -3.93
C ARG A 41 -4.25 4.53 -4.56
N ILE A 42 -5.54 4.21 -4.51
CA ILE A 42 -6.63 5.08 -5.00
C ILE A 42 -6.65 6.40 -4.21
N LEU A 43 -6.50 6.34 -2.89
CA LEU A 43 -6.48 7.52 -2.03
C LEU A 43 -5.24 8.40 -2.28
N GLY A 44 -4.09 7.76 -2.53
CA GLY A 44 -2.81 8.40 -2.79
C GLY A 44 -2.20 9.09 -1.56
N HIS A 45 -0.93 9.49 -1.68
CA HIS A 45 -0.19 10.13 -0.58
C HIS A 45 -0.87 11.39 -0.03
N ARG A 46 -1.37 12.26 -0.91
CA ARG A 46 -2.06 13.49 -0.50
C ARG A 46 -3.38 13.19 0.21
N GLY A 47 -4.06 12.10 -0.14
CA GLY A 47 -5.26 11.66 0.55
C GLY A 47 -4.94 11.10 1.94
N LEU A 48 -3.89 10.29 2.06
CA LEU A 48 -3.39 9.80 3.36
C LEU A 48 -3.05 10.95 4.31
N LEU A 49 -2.41 12.02 3.82
CA LEU A 49 -2.08 13.21 4.63
C LEU A 49 -3.30 14.01 5.10
N LYS A 50 -4.48 13.79 4.52
CA LYS A 50 -5.73 14.45 4.92
C LYS A 50 -6.52 13.65 5.95
N LEU A 51 -6.14 12.41 6.21
CA LEU A 51 -6.80 11.58 7.21
C LEU A 51 -6.52 12.13 8.61
N PRO A 52 -7.55 12.53 9.38
CA PRO A 52 -7.35 13.18 10.67
C PRO A 52 -6.71 12.24 11.71
N THR A 53 -6.89 10.92 11.53
CA THR A 53 -6.33 9.90 12.43
C THR A 53 -4.88 9.56 12.07
N LEU A 54 -4.45 9.88 10.85
CA LEU A 54 -3.15 9.50 10.29
C LEU A 54 -2.20 10.69 10.31
N GLY A 55 -1.27 10.69 11.27
CA GLY A 55 -0.23 11.72 11.33
C GLY A 55 0.72 11.63 10.13
N ARG A 56 1.36 12.76 9.76
CA ARG A 56 2.31 12.85 8.62
C ARG A 56 3.34 11.72 8.57
N LYS A 57 3.92 11.34 9.72
CA LYS A 57 4.90 10.25 9.79
C LYS A 57 4.29 8.90 9.38
N ALA A 58 3.10 8.58 9.89
CA ALA A 58 2.39 7.35 9.56
C ALA A 58 1.91 7.36 8.10
N ALA A 59 1.45 8.50 7.58
CA ALA A 59 1.08 8.63 6.17
C ALA A 59 2.26 8.37 5.22
N ASN A 60 3.45 8.89 5.56
CA ASN A 60 4.66 8.64 4.79
C ASN A 60 5.09 7.17 4.87
N GLU A 61 5.01 6.57 6.05
CA GLU A 61 5.31 5.15 6.26
C GLU A 61 4.40 4.25 5.42
N VAL A 62 3.07 4.48 5.48
CA VAL A 62 2.09 3.74 4.69
C VAL A 62 2.36 3.90 3.19
N TRP A 63 2.60 5.13 2.73
CA TRP A 63 2.89 5.37 1.31
C TRP A 63 4.20 4.70 0.88
N ALA A 64 5.25 4.79 1.68
CA ALA A 64 6.51 4.13 1.39
C ALA A 64 6.37 2.61 1.37
N ALA A 65 5.58 2.02 2.27
CA ALA A 65 5.31 0.59 2.29
C ALA A 65 4.56 0.14 1.03
N VAL A 66 3.56 0.92 0.58
CA VAL A 66 2.77 0.62 -0.62
C VAL A 66 3.54 0.83 -1.92
N GLN A 67 4.45 1.81 -1.96
CA GLN A 67 5.33 2.10 -3.10
C GLN A 67 6.57 1.18 -3.13
N GLY A 68 7.04 0.73 -1.97
CA GLY A 68 8.13 -0.22 -1.81
C GLY A 68 7.76 -1.64 -2.20
N ILE A 69 6.47 -1.92 -2.42
CA ILE A 69 6.04 -3.05 -3.25
C ILE A 69 6.53 -2.74 -4.66
N VAL A 70 7.74 -3.20 -4.98
CA VAL A 70 8.33 -3.10 -6.32
C VAL A 70 7.39 -3.78 -7.30
N ILE A 71 6.59 -2.98 -7.98
CA ILE A 71 6.06 -3.35 -9.29
C ILE A 71 7.15 -2.86 -10.24
N ASP A 72 7.86 -3.80 -10.86
CA ASP A 72 8.80 -3.46 -11.93
C ASP A 72 8.06 -2.59 -12.96
N GLY A 73 8.39 -1.29 -12.97
CA GLY A 73 7.81 -0.29 -13.87
C GLY A 73 7.05 0.84 -13.16
N ASP A 74 7.74 1.67 -12.39
CA ASP A 74 7.93 3.09 -12.75
C ASP A 74 8.57 3.86 -11.60
N ILE A 75 9.72 4.46 -11.90
CA ILE A 75 10.35 5.49 -11.09
C ILE A 75 9.52 6.76 -11.31
N THR A 76 8.77 7.21 -10.31
CA THR A 76 8.37 8.62 -10.26
C THR A 76 8.92 9.26 -9.00
N ALA A 77 10.24 9.48 -9.03
CA ALA A 77 10.79 10.70 -8.46
C ALA A 77 10.41 11.84 -9.41
N ASN A 78 9.59 12.78 -8.95
CA ASN A 78 9.79 14.21 -9.21
C ASN A 78 8.81 15.03 -8.35
N ASP A 79 9.38 16.11 -7.82
CA ASP A 79 8.84 17.10 -6.87
C ASP A 79 7.47 17.70 -7.22
#